data_AF-A0A2G4FW37-F1
#
_entry.id   AF-A0A2G4FW37-F1
#
_cell.length_a   1.000
_cell.length_b   1.000
_cell.length_c   1.000
_cell.angle_alpha   90.00
_cell.angle_beta   90.00
_cell.angle_gamma   90.00
#
_symmetry.space_group_name_H-M   'P 1'
#
loop_
_entity.id
_entity.type
_entity.pdbx_description
1 polymer ?
#
loop_
_entity_poly.entity_id
_entity_poly.type
_entity_poly.pdbx_seq_one_letter_code
_entity_poly.pdbx_strand_id
1 'polypeptide(L)' 'MRIRSTNDRALASALLSSPTVMGVDIDADALMVRAADYTGFAHHVGVVAQRASITLLEVQPTDESLEHVFAYLVAR' A
#
# COMPACT_ATOMS: atom_id res chain seq x y z
N MET A 1 -4.76 0.15 0.07
CA MET A 1 -4.49 -0.85 -1.00
C MET A 1 -4.11 -2.19 -0.39
N ARG A 2 -4.68 -3.31 -0.83
CA ARG A 2 -4.32 -4.68 -0.40
C ARG A 2 -3.39 -5.33 -1.42
N ILE A 3 -2.28 -5.90 -0.95
CA ILE A 3 -1.26 -6.55 -1.78
C ILE A 3 -0.93 -7.91 -1.19
N ARG A 4 -0.81 -8.93 -2.05
CA ARG A 4 -0.16 -10.19 -1.70
C ARG A 4 1.06 -10.41 -2.55
N SER A 5 2.12 -10.91 -1.94
CA SER A 5 3.37 -11.17 -2.62
C SER A 5 4.06 -12.43 -2.08
N THR A 6 5.17 -12.81 -2.68
CA THR A 6 5.99 -13.91 -2.18
C THR A 6 6.69 -13.61 -0.86
N ASN A 7 6.81 -12.33 -0.47
CA ASN A 7 7.37 -11.91 0.81
C ASN A 7 6.85 -10.53 1.24
N ASP A 8 5.69 -10.52 1.90
CA ASP A 8 5.00 -9.29 2.29
C ASP A 8 5.80 -8.42 3.27
N ARG A 9 6.60 -9.03 4.14
CA ARG A 9 7.45 -8.28 5.10
C ARG A 9 8.60 -7.56 4.39
N ALA A 10 9.27 -8.22 3.46
CA ALA A 10 10.33 -7.59 2.68
C ALA A 10 9.77 -6.48 1.77
N LEU A 11 8.60 -6.72 1.17
CA LEU A 11 7.91 -5.72 0.35
C LEU A 11 7.53 -4.50 1.19
N ALA A 12 6.95 -4.71 2.38
CA ALA A 12 6.59 -3.65 3.31
C ALA A 12 7.80 -2.76 3.67
N SER A 13 8.93 -3.38 4.01
CA SER A 13 10.17 -2.64 4.32
C SER A 13 10.66 -1.81 3.14
N ALA A 14 10.59 -2.34 1.92
CA ALA A 14 11.00 -1.63 0.72
C ALA A 14 10.06 -0.46 0.42
N LEU A 15 8.75 -0.65 0.61
CA LEU A 15 7.72 0.37 0.40
C LEU A 15 7.81 1.52 1.42
N LEU A 16 8.13 1.23 2.69
CA LEU A 16 8.30 2.25 3.72
C LEU A 16 9.47 3.21 3.43
N SER A 17 10.37 2.86 2.52
CA SER A 17 11.43 3.77 2.04
C SER A 17 10.91 4.80 1.02
N SER A 18 9.67 4.64 0.52
CA SER A 18 9.05 5.55 -0.43
C SER A 18 8.37 6.72 0.29
N PRO A 19 8.60 7.98 -0.14
CA PRO A 19 7.96 9.15 0.47
C PRO A 19 6.44 9.20 0.26
N THR A 20 5.91 8.43 -0.69
CA THR A 20 4.46 8.38 -0.98
C THR A 20 3.69 7.41 -0.08
N VAL A 21 4.39 6.53 0.64
CA VAL A 21 3.79 5.54 1.54
C VAL A 21 3.66 6.15 2.92
N MET A 22 2.42 6.23 3.41
CA MET A 22 2.10 6.80 4.72
C MET A 22 2.15 5.74 5.82
N GLY A 23 1.93 4.48 5.46
CA GLY A 23 2.01 3.38 6.40
C GLY A 23 1.67 2.05 5.75
N VAL A 24 2.06 0.99 6.44
CA VAL A 24 1.76 -0.38 6.05
C VAL A 24 1.24 -1.14 7.27
N ASP A 25 0.30 -2.05 7.03
CA ASP A 25 -0.16 -3.03 7.99
C ASP A 25 0.08 -4.42 7.41
N ILE A 26 0.61 -5.33 8.22
CA ILE A 26 0.96 -6.69 7.80
C ILE A 26 0.03 -7.64 8.53
N ASP A 27 -0.91 -8.21 7.79
CA ASP A 27 -1.80 -9.25 8.26
C ASP A 27 -1.24 -10.63 7.84
N ALA A 28 -1.85 -11.72 8.34
CA ALA A 28 -1.46 -13.09 8.01
C ALA A 28 -1.58 -13.39 6.50
N ASP A 29 -2.53 -12.76 5.81
CA ASP A 29 -2.87 -13.09 4.43
C ASP A 29 -2.48 -12.03 3.40
N ALA A 30 -2.18 -10.80 3.82
CA ALA A 30 -1.80 -9.71 2.92
C ALA A 30 -1.13 -8.52 3.60
N LEU A 31 -0.45 -7.74 2.78
CA LEU A 31 0.05 -6.40 3.07
C LEU A 31 -1.02 -5.35 2.74
N MET A 32 -1.40 -4.53 3.72
CA MET A 32 -2.23 -3.34 3.50
C MET A 32 -1.33 -2.11 3.46
N VAL A 33 -1.48 -1.28 2.44
CA VAL A 33 -0.69 -0.07 2.24
C VAL A 33 -1.59 1.15 2.19
N ARG A 34 -1.28 2.15 3.01
CA ARG A 34 -1.84 3.50 2.94
C ARG A 34 -0.85 4.40 2.23
N ALA A 35 -1.30 5.07 1.18
CA ALA A 35 -0.48 5.98 0.38
C ALA A 35 -1.22 7.30 0.16
N ALA A 36 -0.48 8.41 0.09
CA ALA A 36 -1.06 9.73 -0.17
C ALA A 36 -1.53 9.88 -1.64
N ASP A 37 -0.90 9.14 -2.55
CA ASP A 37 -1.25 9.07 -3.97
C ASP A 37 -1.31 7.60 -4.40
N TYR A 38 -2.52 7.05 -4.48
CA TYR A 38 -2.74 5.66 -4.87
C TYR A 38 -2.41 5.37 -6.33
N THR A 39 -2.61 6.34 -7.22
CA THR A 39 -2.32 6.19 -8.65
C THR A 39 -0.81 6.13 -8.86
N GLY A 40 -0.08 7.09 -8.29
CA GLY A 40 1.39 7.08 -8.31
C GLY A 40 1.96 5.85 -7.63
N PHE A 41 1.38 5.43 -6.51
CA PHE A 41 1.77 4.20 -5.81
C PHE A 41 1.58 2.94 -6.67
N ALA A 42 0.44 2.79 -7.36
CA ALA A 42 0.17 1.64 -8.23
C ALA A 42 1.18 1.53 -9.39
N HIS A 43 1.69 2.65 -9.91
CA HIS A 43 2.78 2.64 -10.88
C HIS A 43 4.13 2.29 -10.25
N HIS A 44 4.37 2.69 -9.00
CA HIS A 44 5.65 2.53 -8.33
C HIS A 44 5.86 1.14 -7.70
N VAL A 45 4.79 0.49 -7.23
CA VAL A 45 4.87 -0.79 -6.49
C VAL A 45 5.50 -1.91 -7.32
N GLY A 46 5.25 -1.95 -8.63
CA GLY A 46 5.87 -2.93 -9.53
C GLY A 46 7.39 -2.80 -9.62
N VAL A 47 7.90 -1.56 -9.66
CA VAL A 47 9.34 -1.27 -9.69
C VAL A 47 10.00 -1.67 -8.38
N VAL A 48 9.35 -1.39 -7.25
CA VAL A 48 9.86 -1.76 -5.92
C VAL A 48 9.91 -3.28 -5.77
N ALA A 49 8.85 -3.99 -6.14
CA ALA A 49 8.80 -5.44 -6.09
C ALA A 49 9.89 -6.08 -6.97
N GLN A 50 10.08 -5.57 -8.19
CA GLN A 50 11.13 -6.04 -9.08
C GLN A 50 12.53 -5.85 -8.48
N ARG A 51 12.83 -4.65 -7.94
CA ARG A 51 14.13 -4.36 -7.30
C ARG A 51 14.39 -5.26 -6.09
N ALA A 52 13.35 -5.60 -5.35
CA ALA A 52 13.42 -6.50 -4.21
C ALA A 52 13.41 -7.99 -4.59
N SER A 53 13.30 -8.33 -5.88
CA SER A 53 13.11 -9.71 -6.36
C SER A 53 11.88 -10.40 -5.72
N ILE A 54 10.80 -9.65 -5.57
CA ILE A 54 9.52 -10.09 -5.01
C ILE A 54 8.49 -10.18 -6.13
N THR A 55 7.71 -11.26 -6.15
CA THR A 55 6.60 -11.43 -7.09
C THR A 55 5.32 -10.94 -6.43
N LEU A 56 4.62 -10.00 -7.10
CA LEU A 56 3.27 -9.60 -6.72
C LEU A 56 2.29 -10.67 -7.21
N LEU A 57 1.50 -11.22 -6.28
CA LEU A 57 0.49 -12.24 -6.56
C LEU A 57 -0.89 -11.60 -6.75
N GLU A 58 -1.15 -10.53 -5.99
CA GLU A 58 -2.43 -9.84 -6.00
C GLU A 58 -2.21 -8.37 -5.62
N VAL A 59 -2.88 -7.45 -6.32
CA VAL A 59 -2.92 -6.03 -5.99
C VAL A 59 -4.36 -5.56 -6.17
N GLN A 60 -5.03 -5.25 -5.08
CA GLN A 60 -6.41 -4.78 -5.07
C GLN A 60 -6.48 -3.40 -4.42
N PRO A 61 -7.13 -2.41 -5.06
CA PRO A 61 -7.52 -1.19 -4.36
C PRO A 61 -8.45 -1.58 -3.20
N THR A 62 -8.19 -1.09 -2.00
CA THR A 62 -9.18 -1.15 -0.93
C THR A 62 -10.24 -0.12 -1.28
N ASP A 63 -11.50 -0.54 -1.36
CA ASP A 63 -12.65 0.33 -1.62
C ASP A 63 -12.85 1.27 -0.43
N GLU A 64 -12.05 2.33 -0.33
CA GLU A 64 -12.02 3.31 0.76
C GLU A 64 -13.09 4.39 0.58
N SER A 65 -14.17 4.08 -0.13
CA SER A 65 -15.34 4.94 -0.31
C SER A 65 -16.00 5.38 1.02
N LEU A 66 -15.56 4.85 2.18
CA LEU A 66 -16.06 5.21 3.52
C LEU A 66 -15.06 5.94 4.43
N GLU A 67 -13.75 6.02 4.15
CA GLU A 67 -12.82 6.79 5.01
C GLU A 67 -13.03 8.30 4.88
N HIS A 68 -13.53 8.78 3.73
CA HIS A 68 -13.70 10.19 3.44
C HIS A 68 -15.00 10.82 3.99
N VAL A 69 -15.87 10.05 4.66
CA VAL A 69 -17.10 10.60 5.25
C VAL A 69 -16.80 11.37 6.54
N PHE A 70 -15.69 11.12 7.24
CA PHE A 70 -15.43 11.80 8.51
C PHE A 70 -14.53 13.05 8.39
N ALA A 71 -14.05 13.38 7.19
CA ALA A 71 -13.21 14.55 6.96
C ALA A 71 -13.91 15.90 7.28
N TYR A 72 -15.24 15.95 7.26
CA TYR A 72 -15.99 17.16 7.63
C TYR A 72 -16.10 17.38 9.15
N LEU A 73 -15.75 16.39 9.99
CA LEU A 73 -15.86 16.50 11.45
C LEU A 73 -14.64 17.16 12.12
N VAL A 74 -13.59 17.49 11.36
CA VAL A 74 -12.32 18.02 11.93
C VAL A 74 -11.97 19.42 11.42
N ALA A 75 -12.86 20.09 10.68
CA ALA A 75 -12.68 21.51 10.39
C ALA A 75 -13.14 22.36 11.60
N ARG A 76 -12.19 22.89 12.37
CA ARG A 76 -12.41 23.99 13.31
C ARG A 76 -11.49 25.16 12.98
#